data_AF-A0AAN7TDY9-F1
#
_entry.id   AF-A0AAN7TDY9-F1
#
_cell.length_a   1.000
_cell.length_b   1.000
_cell.length_c   1.000
_cell.angle_alpha   90.00
_cell.angle_beta   90.00
_cell.angle_gamma   90.00
#
_symmetry.space_group_name_H-M   'P 1'
#
loop_
_entity.id
_entity.type
_entity.pdbx_description
1 polymer ?
#
loop_
_entity_poly.entity_id
_entity_poly.type
_entity_poly.pdbx_seq_one_letter_code
_entity_poly.pdbx_strand_id
1 'polypeptide(L)'
;MVTTQDMANAITHPVLPPSQLFDILPALHEILARLDHTPSTAEITRDSDGDNDLGTAYTGVQPLDPKDLPTAIAPLKSQIRKGLRELLNLPDMDRSIADQDEEIQQLETKISQQQAVLMGLAKEKMGS
;
A
#
# COMPACT_ATOMS: atom_id res chain seq x y z
N MET A 1 -1.82 29.38 -30.99
CA MET A 1 -2.96 28.64 -30.41
C MET A 1 -2.38 27.64 -29.44
N VAL A 2 -2.18 28.05 -28.19
CA VAL A 2 -1.73 27.17 -27.11
C VAL A 2 -2.99 26.75 -26.37
N THR A 3 -3.26 25.46 -26.44
CA THR A 3 -4.47 24.78 -25.97
C THR A 3 -4.68 25.04 -24.48
N THR A 4 -5.83 25.60 -24.14
CA THR A 4 -6.33 25.92 -22.79
C THR A 4 -6.65 24.69 -21.91
N GLN A 5 -6.11 23.52 -22.25
CA GLN A 5 -6.45 22.23 -21.63
C GLN A 5 -5.75 22.00 -20.27
N ASP A 6 -4.72 22.78 -19.92
CA ASP A 6 -3.93 22.58 -18.69
C ASP A 6 -4.55 23.19 -17.40
N MET A 7 -5.67 23.92 -17.49
CA MET A 7 -6.23 24.64 -16.34
C MET A 7 -7.21 23.81 -15.48
N ALA A 8 -7.35 22.52 -15.72
CA ALA A 8 -8.32 21.65 -15.03
C ALA A 8 -7.70 20.39 -14.40
N ASN A 9 -6.43 20.44 -13.99
CA ASN A 9 -5.90 19.40 -13.11
C ASN A 9 -6.47 19.61 -11.70
N ALA A 10 -7.69 19.12 -11.50
CA ALA A 10 -8.34 19.07 -10.20
C ALA A 10 -7.40 18.34 -9.23
N ILE A 11 -7.15 18.95 -8.07
CA ILE A 11 -6.47 18.31 -6.94
C ILE A 11 -7.45 17.28 -6.35
N THR A 12 -7.74 16.22 -7.09
CA THR A 12 -8.38 15.02 -6.57
C THR A 12 -7.28 14.19 -5.95
N HIS A 13 -7.24 14.14 -4.61
CA HIS A 13 -6.35 13.22 -3.92
C HIS A 13 -6.56 11.80 -4.48
N PRO A 14 -5.50 11.10 -4.89
CA PRO A 14 -5.65 9.74 -5.39
C PRO A 14 -6.32 8.88 -4.33
N VAL A 15 -7.39 8.19 -4.72
CA VAL A 15 -8.04 7.22 -3.84
C VAL A 15 -7.09 6.04 -3.69
N LEU A 16 -6.48 5.94 -2.50
CA LEU A 16 -5.58 4.84 -2.20
C LEU A 16 -6.39 3.55 -2.04
N PRO A 17 -5.89 2.41 -2.56
CA PRO A 17 -6.51 1.12 -2.32
C PRO A 17 -6.50 0.78 -0.82
N PRO A 18 -7.49 0.02 -0.33
CA PRO A 18 -7.54 -0.39 1.07
C PRO A 18 -6.31 -1.23 1.44
N SER A 19 -5.70 -0.96 2.60
CA SER A 19 -4.47 -1.64 3.05
C SER A 19 -4.62 -3.16 3.16
N GLN A 20 -5.82 -3.65 3.48
CA GLN A 20 -6.16 -5.08 3.53
C GLN A 20 -5.85 -5.82 2.22
N LEU A 21 -5.84 -5.12 1.09
CA LEU A 21 -5.47 -5.72 -0.20
C LEU A 21 -4.04 -6.27 -0.19
N PHE A 22 -3.15 -5.64 0.58
CA PHE A 22 -1.74 -5.99 0.70
C PHE A 22 -1.44 -6.87 1.93
N ASP A 23 -2.45 -7.13 2.76
CA ASP A 23 -2.31 -7.99 3.93
C ASP A 23 -2.42 -9.47 3.53
N ILE A 24 -1.38 -9.94 2.82
CA ILE A 24 -1.28 -11.31 2.30
C ILE A 24 -0.64 -12.29 3.29
N LEU A 25 0.02 -11.77 4.33
CA LEU A 25 0.84 -12.55 5.25
C LEU A 25 0.01 -13.56 6.05
N PRO A 26 -1.18 -13.23 6.59
CA PRO A 26 -1.99 -14.21 7.31
C PRO A 26 -2.37 -15.41 6.45
N ALA A 27 -2.84 -15.15 5.22
CA ALA A 27 -3.25 -16.19 4.28
C ALA A 27 -2.07 -17.05 3.80
N LEU A 28 -0.91 -16.44 3.56
CA LEU A 28 0.31 -17.17 3.21
C LEU A 28 0.76 -18.07 4.37
N HIS A 29 0.77 -17.54 5.59
CA HIS A 29 1.17 -18.27 6.78
C HIS A 29 0.26 -19.47 7.06
N GLU A 30 -1.05 -19.33 6.90
CA GLU A 30 -2.01 -20.44 7.02
C GLU A 30 -1.70 -21.56 6.03
N ILE A 31 -1.42 -21.23 4.76
CA ILE A 31 -1.10 -22.22 3.73
C ILE A 31 0.22 -22.93 4.04
N LEU A 32 1.23 -22.21 4.53
CA LEU A 32 2.53 -22.78 4.90
C LEU A 32 2.41 -23.70 6.12
N ALA A 33 1.68 -23.28 7.16
CA ALA A 33 1.46 -24.11 8.34
C ALA A 33 0.76 -25.44 7.99
N ARG A 34 -0.19 -25.41 7.05
CA ARG A 34 -0.87 -26.61 6.55
C ARG A 34 0.03 -27.53 5.71
N LEU A 35 1.09 -27.00 5.10
CA LEU A 35 2.05 -27.75 4.30
C LEU A 35 3.12 -28.41 5.18
N ASP A 36 3.57 -27.73 6.23
CA ASP A 36 4.55 -28.27 7.18
C ASP A 36 3.99 -29.44 8.00
N HIS A 37 2.67 -29.51 8.17
CA HIS A 37 1.96 -30.64 8.78
C HIS A 37 1.84 -31.84 7.82
N THR A 38 2.95 -32.26 7.22
CA THR A 38 3.02 -33.60 6.62
C THR A 38 3.07 -34.64 7.75
N PRO A 39 2.18 -35.65 7.80
CA PRO A 39 2.29 -36.71 8.79
C PRO A 39 3.39 -37.69 8.35
N SER A 40 4.65 -37.23 8.33
CA SER A 40 5.81 -38.12 8.36
C SER A 40 6.28 -38.18 9.80
N THR A 41 5.80 -39.21 10.52
CA THR A 41 6.33 -39.75 11.77
C THR A 41 7.52 -39.00 12.37
N ALA A 42 7.24 -38.07 13.29
CA ALA A 42 8.19 -37.66 14.31
C ALA A 42 7.39 -37.17 15.52
N GLU A 43 7.29 -38.05 16.52
CA GLU A 43 6.92 -37.66 17.87
C GLU A 43 7.92 -36.61 18.35
N ILE A 44 7.46 -35.40 18.65
CA ILE A 44 8.24 -34.43 19.42
C ILE A 44 7.37 -34.03 20.61
N THR A 45 7.77 -34.56 21.76
CA THR A 45 7.36 -34.15 23.11
C THR A 45 7.38 -32.63 23.22
N ARG A 46 6.21 -32.04 23.44
CA ARG A 46 6.05 -30.62 23.77
C ARG A 46 6.18 -30.45 25.28
N ASP A 47 7.39 -30.14 25.74
CA ASP A 47 7.56 -29.55 27.06
C ASP A 47 7.10 -28.09 27.01
N SER A 48 6.29 -27.74 28.00
CA SER A 48 5.68 -26.42 28.17
C SER A 48 6.70 -25.48 28.82
N ASP A 49 7.05 -24.39 28.16
CA ASP A 49 7.41 -23.15 28.86
C ASP A 49 7.09 -21.93 27.99
N GLY A 50 6.56 -20.91 28.63
CA GLY A 50 5.84 -19.81 27.99
C GLY A 50 6.72 -18.87 27.17
N ASP A 51 6.29 -18.60 25.95
CA ASP A 51 6.37 -17.29 25.34
C ASP A 51 5.27 -17.22 24.27
N ASN A 52 4.82 -16.04 23.88
CA ASN A 52 3.67 -15.84 23.00
C ASN A 52 3.90 -16.44 21.60
N ASP A 53 3.64 -17.74 21.46
CA ASP A 53 3.91 -18.49 20.24
C ASP A 53 2.80 -18.26 19.22
N LEU A 54 3.05 -17.37 18.28
CA LEU A 54 2.27 -17.20 17.05
C LEU A 54 2.03 -18.55 16.33
N GLY A 55 2.86 -19.56 16.60
CA GLY A 55 2.67 -20.95 16.18
C GLY A 55 1.46 -21.66 16.81
N THR A 56 1.01 -21.29 18.00
CA THR A 56 -0.16 -21.92 18.66
C THR A 56 -1.50 -21.56 18.01
N ALA A 57 -1.62 -20.38 17.39
CA ALA A 57 -2.85 -19.93 16.71
C ALA A 57 -3.24 -20.83 15.52
N TYR A 58 -2.29 -21.61 15.00
CA TYR A 58 -2.45 -22.50 13.85
C TYR A 58 -2.27 -23.98 14.21
N THR A 59 -2.24 -24.36 15.50
CA THR A 59 -2.08 -25.78 15.90
C THR A 59 -3.27 -26.69 15.55
N GLY A 60 -4.37 -26.14 15.04
CA GLY A 60 -5.58 -26.86 14.62
C GLY A 60 -5.85 -26.84 13.11
N VAL A 61 -4.92 -26.38 12.26
CA VAL A 61 -5.19 -26.33 10.81
C VAL A 61 -5.14 -27.73 10.20
N GLN A 62 -6.20 -28.07 9.45
CA GLN A 62 -6.26 -29.32 8.71
C GLN A 62 -5.08 -29.41 7.71
N PRO A 63 -4.30 -30.50 7.68
CA PRO A 63 -3.23 -30.69 6.70
C PRO A 63 -3.70 -30.50 5.27
N LEU A 64 -2.87 -29.90 4.41
CA LEU A 64 -3.14 -29.75 2.98
C LEU A 64 -2.45 -30.85 2.20
N ASP A 65 -3.20 -31.61 1.40
CA ASP A 65 -2.59 -32.53 0.42
C ASP A 65 -1.83 -31.67 -0.61
N PRO A 66 -0.57 -32.03 -0.95
CA PRO A 66 0.18 -31.35 -2.01
C PRO A 66 -0.57 -31.15 -3.33
N LYS A 67 -1.52 -32.03 -3.67
CA LYS A 67 -2.35 -31.93 -4.88
C LYS A 67 -3.38 -30.80 -4.83
N ASP A 68 -3.81 -30.42 -3.63
CA ASP A 68 -4.80 -29.36 -3.41
C ASP A 68 -4.15 -27.97 -3.26
N LEU A 69 -2.82 -27.91 -3.20
CA LEU A 69 -2.05 -26.67 -3.12
C LEU A 69 -2.39 -25.65 -4.22
N PRO A 70 -2.52 -26.01 -5.51
CA PRO A 70 -2.88 -25.06 -6.56
C PRO A 70 -4.24 -24.39 -6.32
N THR A 71 -5.19 -25.12 -5.74
CA THR A 71 -6.52 -24.62 -5.39
C THR A 71 -6.46 -23.72 -4.16
N ALA A 72 -5.72 -24.14 -3.12
CA ALA A 72 -5.56 -23.38 -1.88
C ALA A 72 -4.87 -22.02 -2.10
N ILE A 73 -3.90 -21.93 -3.01
CA ILE A 73 -3.19 -20.67 -3.31
C ILE A 73 -3.93 -19.77 -4.30
N ALA A 74 -4.98 -20.26 -4.98
CA ALA A 74 -5.67 -19.49 -6.02
C ALA A 74 -6.28 -18.16 -5.51
N PRO A 75 -6.92 -18.09 -4.33
CA PRO A 75 -7.40 -16.84 -3.76
C PRO A 75 -6.28 -15.85 -3.48
N LEU A 76 -5.17 -16.32 -2.90
CA LEU A 76 -3.98 -15.51 -2.63
C LEU A 76 -3.37 -14.93 -3.92
N LYS A 77 -3.25 -15.74 -4.97
CA LYS A 77 -2.82 -15.26 -6.30
C LYS A 77 -3.75 -14.19 -6.87
N SER A 78 -5.07 -14.36 -6.70
CA SER A 78 -6.06 -13.37 -7.13
C SER A 78 -5.89 -12.04 -6.40
N GLN A 79 -5.71 -12.09 -5.08
CA GLN A 79 -5.49 -10.92 -4.23
C GLN A 79 -4.22 -10.16 -4.64
N ILE A 80 -3.10 -10.87 -4.85
CA ILE A 80 -1.84 -10.27 -5.32
C ILE A 80 -2.05 -9.58 -6.68
N ARG A 81 -2.68 -10.24 -7.65
CA ARG A 81 -2.95 -9.63 -8.96
C ARG A 81 -3.83 -8.38 -8.86
N LYS A 82 -4.83 -8.41 -7.96
CA LYS A 82 -5.66 -7.24 -7.70
C LYS A 82 -4.83 -6.11 -7.09
N GLY A 83 -4.00 -6.40 -6.09
CA GLY A 83 -3.05 -5.43 -5.49
C GLY A 83 -2.13 -4.80 -6.52
N LEU A 84 -1.52 -5.61 -7.39
CA LEU A 84 -0.65 -5.11 -8.47
C LEU A 84 -1.41 -4.22 -9.46
N ARG A 85 -2.65 -4.58 -9.82
CA ARG A 85 -3.47 -3.76 -10.71
C ARG A 85 -3.78 -2.39 -10.10
N GLU A 86 -4.18 -2.36 -8.83
CA GLU A 86 -4.46 -1.11 -8.13
C GLU A 86 -3.19 -0.26 -8.00
N LEU A 87 -2.05 -0.87 -7.67
CA LEU A 87 -0.75 -0.19 -7.58
C LEU A 87 -0.34 0.45 -8.92
N LEU A 88 -0.50 -0.28 -10.04
CA LEU A 88 -0.19 0.24 -11.37
C LEU A 88 -1.19 1.30 -11.86
N ASN A 89 -2.37 1.35 -11.26
CA ASN A 89 -3.39 2.34 -11.58
C ASN A 89 -3.30 3.59 -10.69
N LEU A 90 -2.38 3.63 -9.72
CA LEU A 90 -2.14 4.82 -8.92
C LEU A 90 -1.52 5.91 -9.82
N PRO A 91 -2.03 7.15 -9.75
CA PRO A 91 -1.45 8.24 -10.51
C PRO A 91 -0.08 8.58 -9.94
N ASP A 92 0.76 9.17 -10.80
CA ASP A 92 2.05 9.74 -10.39
C ASP A 92 3.05 8.71 -9.81
N MET A 93 2.87 7.43 -10.12
CA MET A 93 3.79 6.35 -9.73
C MET A 93 5.09 6.33 -10.53
N ASP A 94 5.12 7.00 -11.69
CA ASP A 94 6.28 7.05 -12.58
C ASP A 94 7.27 8.17 -12.22
N ARG A 95 6.91 9.08 -11.29
CA ARG A 95 7.73 10.23 -10.91
C ARG A 95 8.55 9.93 -9.65
N SER A 96 9.81 10.37 -9.63
CA SER A 96 10.67 10.17 -8.47
C SER A 96 10.38 11.19 -7.37
N ILE A 97 10.68 10.84 -6.11
CA ILE A 97 10.55 11.75 -4.95
C ILE A 97 11.34 13.04 -5.17
N ALA A 98 12.54 12.96 -5.77
CA ALA A 98 13.38 14.11 -6.04
C ALA A 98 12.70 15.11 -6.99
N ASP A 99 12.01 14.63 -8.03
CA ASP A 99 11.24 15.48 -8.94
C ASP A 99 10.05 16.13 -8.20
N GLN A 100 9.43 15.41 -7.25
CA GLN A 100 8.35 15.98 -6.43
C GLN A 100 8.87 17.07 -5.50
N ASP A 101 10.01 16.84 -4.86
CA ASP A 101 10.64 17.81 -3.97
C ASP A 101 11.03 19.10 -4.71
N GLU A 102 11.59 18.97 -5.92
CA GLU A 102 11.90 20.13 -6.76
C GLU A 102 10.63 20.93 -7.10
N GLU A 103 9.56 20.24 -7.51
CA GLU A 103 8.28 20.88 -7.79
C GLU A 103 7.70 21.58 -6.56
N ILE A 104 7.74 20.94 -5.38
CA ILE A 104 7.30 21.53 -4.11
C ILE A 104 8.04 22.84 -3.86
N GLN A 105 9.36 22.87 -4.01
CA GLN A 105 10.16 24.10 -3.82
C GLN A 105 9.77 25.21 -4.80
N GLN A 106 9.53 24.86 -6.07
CA GLN A 106 9.08 25.81 -7.08
C GLN A 106 7.69 26.38 -6.75
N LEU A 107 6.77 25.51 -6.32
CA LEU A 107 5.42 25.89 -5.90
C LEU A 107 5.43 26.78 -4.66
N GLU A 108 6.22 26.45 -3.64
CA GLU A 108 6.39 27.26 -2.43
C GLU A 108 6.93 28.66 -2.76
N THR A 109 7.93 28.74 -3.65
CA THR A 109 8.48 30.00 -4.14
C THR A 109 7.40 30.85 -4.82
N LYS A 110 6.58 30.22 -5.67
CA LYS A 110 5.47 30.88 -6.37
C LYS A 110 4.40 31.37 -5.39
N ILE A 111 4.03 30.57 -4.40
CA ILE A 111 3.08 30.94 -3.34
C ILE A 111 3.59 32.16 -2.58
N SER A 112 4.88 32.16 -2.18
CA SER A 112 5.51 33.28 -1.48
C SER A 112 5.42 34.59 -2.29
N GLN A 113 5.73 34.53 -3.59
CA GLN A 113 5.62 35.69 -4.47
C GLN A 113 4.16 36.19 -4.59
N GLN A 114 3.21 35.28 -4.76
CA GLN A 114 1.79 35.63 -4.84
C GLN A 114 1.28 36.28 -3.55
N GLN A 115 1.67 35.74 -2.39
CA GLN A 115 1.34 36.33 -1.09
C GLN A 115 1.92 37.74 -0.95
N ALA A 116 3.17 37.97 -1.38
CA ALA A 116 3.80 39.28 -1.34
C ALA A 116 3.04 40.34 -2.18
N VAL A 117 2.61 39.96 -3.39
CA VAL A 117 1.80 40.84 -4.26
C VAL A 117 0.46 41.16 -3.61
N LEU A 118 -0.25 40.15 -3.09
CA LEU A 118 -1.54 40.36 -2.43
C LEU A 118 -1.42 41.26 -1.19
N MET A 119 -0.36 41.09 -0.39
CA MET A 119 -0.07 41.98 0.74
C MET A 119 0.22 43.42 0.29
N GLY A 120 0.95 43.61 -0.81
CA GLY A 120 1.19 44.91 -1.41
C GLY A 120 -0.10 45.63 -1.81
N LEU A 121 -0.96 44.93 -2.55
CA LEU A 121 -2.27 45.45 -2.99
C LEU A 121 -3.21 45.75 -1.81
N ALA A 122 -3.21 44.89 -0.78
CA ALA A 122 -4.01 45.12 0.42
C ALA A 122 -3.56 46.38 1.18
N LYS A 123 -2.24 46.61 1.27
CA LYS A 123 -1.66 47.80 1.89
C LYS A 123 -1.98 49.09 1.12
N GLU A 124 -1.94 49.04 -0.21
CA GLU A 124 -2.31 50.17 -1.07
C GLU A 124 -3.79 50.55 -0.90
N LYS A 125 -4.69 49.55 -0.89
CA LYS A 125 -6.12 49.77 -0.65
C LYS A 125 -6.43 50.40 0.72
N MET A 126 -5.65 50.07 1.75
CA MET A 126 -5.86 50.59 3.11
C MET A 126 -5.24 51.99 3.33
N GLY A 127 -4.34 52.40 2.44
CA GLY A 127 -3.69 53.72 2.48
C GLY A 127 -4.36 54.77 1.58
N SER A 128 -5.44 54.41 0.87
CA SER A 128 -6.30 55.29 0.07
C SER A 128 -7.71 55.34 0.64
#